data_AF-A0A9X7FYE3-F1
#
_entry.id   AF-A0A9X7FYE3-F1
#
_cell.length_a   1.000
_cell.length_b   1.000
_cell.length_c   1.000
_cell.angle_alpha   90.00
_cell.angle_beta   90.00
_cell.angle_gamma   90.00
#
_symmetry.space_group_name_H-M   'P 1'
#
loop_
_entity.id
_entity.type
_entity.pdbx_description
1 polymer ?
#
loop_
_entity_poly.entity_id
_entity_poly.type
_entity_poly.pdbx_seq_one_letter_code
_entity_poly.pdbx_strand_id
1 'polypeptide(L)'
;MKKKKIFIGTIISCVMLALSACGSSDNVVTSKVGNVTEKELSKELRQQYGESTLYQMMLSKALLDKYKVSDEEAKKKVEEAKDKMGENFKSTLEQLGLKNEDELKEKMKPEIAFEKAIKATVTEKDVKDNYKPEMKVSHILVKDE
;
A
#
# COMPACT_ATOMS: atom_id res chain seq x y z
N MET A 1 -0.10 58.03 48.54
CA MET A 1 -1.40 57.51 49.06
C MET A 1 -2.47 57.94 48.06
N LYS A 2 -3.20 57.09 47.36
CA LYS A 2 -4.33 56.25 47.83
C LYS A 2 -4.56 55.10 46.83
N LYS A 3 -4.96 53.93 47.33
CA LYS A 3 -5.31 52.70 46.59
C LYS A 3 -6.83 52.60 46.38
N LYS A 4 -7.25 51.71 45.44
CA LYS A 4 -8.49 50.85 45.40
C LYS A 4 -9.80 51.55 44.92
N LYS A 5 -10.74 51.01 44.12
CA LYS A 5 -11.21 49.65 43.68
C LYS A 5 -12.02 49.75 42.34
N ILE A 6 -11.91 48.79 41.39
CA ILE A 6 -12.88 47.73 40.94
C ILE A 6 -14.16 48.20 40.21
N PHE A 7 -14.45 47.67 38.99
CA PHE A 7 -15.67 46.92 38.52
C PHE A 7 -15.72 46.83 36.96
N ILE A 8 -15.47 45.65 36.37
CA ILE A 8 -16.41 44.74 35.64
C ILE A 8 -17.03 45.32 34.34
N GLY A 9 -16.71 44.69 33.21
CA GLY A 9 -17.35 44.89 31.91
C GLY A 9 -16.93 43.83 30.90
N THR A 10 -17.43 42.60 31.06
CA THR A 10 -17.31 41.48 30.13
C THR A 10 -18.02 41.79 28.81
N ILE A 11 -17.31 41.78 27.68
CA ILE A 11 -17.92 41.54 26.36
C ILE A 11 -17.11 40.41 25.70
N ILE A 12 -17.48 39.19 26.08
CA ILE A 12 -17.31 37.98 25.27
C ILE A 12 -18.45 38.02 24.23
N SER A 13 -18.22 37.44 23.05
CA SER A 13 -19.20 37.11 21.98
C SER A 13 -19.16 38.11 20.81
N CYS A 14 -19.00 37.77 19.53
CA CYS A 14 -19.07 36.51 18.81
C CYS A 14 -18.40 36.70 17.44
N VAL A 15 -17.12 36.37 17.28
CA VAL A 15 -16.50 36.17 15.94
C VAL A 15 -15.69 34.87 15.96
N MET A 16 -16.34 33.78 16.34
CA MET A 16 -15.79 32.41 16.21
C MET A 16 -16.74 31.48 15.44
N LEU A 17 -17.70 32.01 14.69
CA LEU A 17 -18.65 31.19 13.91
C LEU A 17 -18.70 31.58 12.43
N ALA A 18 -17.56 31.93 11.84
CA ALA A 18 -17.45 32.17 10.39
C ALA A 18 -16.43 31.25 9.69
N LEU A 19 -15.94 30.19 10.35
CA LEU A 19 -14.95 29.28 9.76
C LEU A 19 -15.25 27.78 10.00
N SER A 20 -16.52 27.38 10.04
CA SER A 20 -16.89 25.95 10.10
C SER A 20 -17.90 25.52 9.04
N ALA A 21 -18.20 26.40 8.09
CA ALA A 21 -19.10 26.12 6.97
C ALA A 21 -18.34 26.16 5.64
N CYS A 22 -17.45 25.19 5.43
CA CYS A 22 -17.04 24.78 4.09
C CYS A 22 -16.69 23.30 4.11
N GLY A 23 -17.55 22.47 3.51
CA GLY A 23 -17.30 21.06 3.23
C GLY A 23 -18.09 20.10 4.12
N SER A 24 -19.08 19.44 3.52
CA SER A 24 -19.84 18.30 4.02
C SER A 24 -19.04 17.41 4.98
N SER A 25 -19.43 17.38 6.26
CA SER A 25 -18.91 16.42 7.23
C SER A 25 -19.62 15.08 7.02
N ASP A 26 -19.26 14.38 5.95
CA ASP A 26 -19.85 13.08 5.63
C ASP A 26 -19.29 12.04 6.61
N ASN A 27 -20.16 11.59 7.51
CA ASN A 27 -19.83 10.50 8.42
C ASN A 27 -19.64 9.22 7.59
N VAL A 28 -18.47 8.59 7.68
CA VAL A 28 -18.19 7.31 7.01
C VAL A 28 -18.82 6.14 7.77
N VAL A 29 -18.98 6.29 9.08
CA VAL A 29 -19.66 5.32 9.94
C VAL A 29 -20.48 6.08 10.97
N THR A 30 -21.71 5.63 11.21
CA THR A 30 -22.57 6.13 12.28
C THR A 30 -22.87 5.02 13.28
N SER A 31 -22.87 5.35 14.57
CA SER A 31 -23.17 4.38 15.62
C SER A 31 -23.74 5.05 16.87
N LYS A 32 -24.33 4.25 17.77
CA LYS A 32 -24.83 4.75 19.06
C LYS A 32 -23.74 5.30 19.98
N VAL A 33 -22.47 4.93 19.75
CA VAL A 33 -21.33 5.33 20.58
C VAL A 33 -20.53 6.48 19.96
N GLY A 34 -20.98 7.02 18.82
CA GLY A 34 -20.30 8.09 18.10
C GLY A 34 -20.24 7.81 16.61
N ASN A 35 -20.05 8.88 15.84
CA ASN A 35 -19.81 8.81 14.41
C ASN A 35 -18.32 8.94 14.14
N VAL A 36 -17.88 8.37 13.01
CA VAL A 36 -16.54 8.57 12.47
C VAL A 36 -16.68 9.39 11.20
N THR A 37 -15.98 10.52 11.14
CA THR A 37 -15.92 11.35 9.93
C THR A 37 -14.79 10.88 9.00
N GLU A 38 -14.91 11.18 7.71
CA GLU A 38 -13.82 10.93 6.74
C GLU A 38 -12.50 11.57 7.19
N LYS A 39 -12.57 12.78 7.76
CA LYS A 39 -11.39 13.53 8.24
C LYS A 39 -10.69 12.83 9.40
N GLU A 40 -11.44 12.29 10.35
CA GLU A 40 -10.88 11.54 11.49
C GLU A 40 -10.25 10.24 11.01
N LEU A 41 -10.95 9.48 10.18
CA LEU A 41 -10.41 8.24 9.61
C LEU A 41 -9.15 8.51 8.79
N SER A 42 -9.18 9.52 7.91
CA SER A 42 -8.03 9.89 7.07
C SER A 42 -6.83 10.33 7.90
N LYS A 43 -7.06 11.10 8.97
CA LYS A 43 -5.98 11.51 9.89
C LYS A 43 -5.33 10.30 10.54
N GLU A 44 -6.12 9.38 11.08
CA GLU A 44 -5.61 8.20 11.77
C GLU A 44 -4.86 7.27 10.80
N LEU A 45 -5.42 7.02 9.61
CA LEU A 45 -4.75 6.23 8.57
C LEU A 45 -3.44 6.86 8.11
N ARG A 46 -3.38 8.19 7.95
CA ARG A 46 -2.13 8.89 7.61
C ARG A 46 -1.11 8.79 8.74
N GLN A 47 -1.53 8.87 9.99
CA GLN A 47 -0.64 8.76 11.13
C GLN A 47 -0.09 7.34 11.29
N GLN A 48 -0.91 6.31 11.07
CA GLN A 48 -0.53 4.92 11.27
C GLN A 48 0.19 4.30 10.05
N TYR A 49 -0.25 4.64 8.83
CA TYR A 49 0.22 4.00 7.59
C TYR A 49 0.67 4.99 6.51
N GLY A 50 0.57 6.30 6.75
CA GLY A 50 0.80 7.31 5.71
C GLY A 50 2.22 7.32 5.17
N GLU A 51 3.23 7.21 6.03
CA GLU A 51 4.63 7.21 5.61
C GLU A 51 4.97 5.98 4.76
N SER A 52 4.67 4.77 5.24
CA SER A 52 4.92 3.53 4.50
C SER A 52 4.15 3.48 3.19
N THR A 53 2.88 3.90 3.19
CA THR A 53 2.06 3.99 1.98
C THR A 53 2.66 4.97 0.97
N LEU A 54 3.07 6.16 1.43
CA LEU A 54 3.68 7.17 0.57
C LEU A 54 4.99 6.66 -0.06
N TYR A 55 5.84 6.02 0.74
CA TYR A 55 7.08 5.42 0.24
C TYR A 55 6.79 4.36 -0.83
N GLN A 56 5.89 3.42 -0.54
CA GLN A 56 5.53 2.36 -1.49
C GLN A 56 4.92 2.92 -2.79
N MET A 57 4.11 3.97 -2.71
CA MET A 57 3.56 4.65 -3.88
C MET A 57 4.66 5.31 -4.72
N MET A 58 5.60 6.02 -4.08
CA MET A 58 6.71 6.67 -4.77
C MET A 58 7.67 5.66 -5.39
N LEU A 59 7.97 4.56 -4.68
CA LEU A 59 8.77 3.46 -5.21
C LEU A 59 8.11 2.84 -6.44
N SER A 60 6.82 2.52 -6.36
CA SER A 60 6.05 1.99 -7.50
C SER A 60 6.08 2.93 -8.70
N LYS A 61 5.91 4.24 -8.46
CA LYS A 61 6.00 5.25 -9.53
C LYS A 61 7.39 5.31 -10.16
N ALA A 62 8.44 5.33 -9.36
CA ALA A 62 9.82 5.38 -9.85
C ALA A 62 10.18 4.11 -10.65
N LEU A 63 9.73 2.93 -10.19
CA LEU A 63 9.92 1.67 -10.89
C LEU A 63 9.19 1.66 -12.24
N LEU A 64 7.93 2.06 -12.29
CA LEU A 64 7.14 2.11 -13.52
C LEU A 64 7.60 3.21 -14.48
N ASP A 65 8.24 4.26 -13.97
CA ASP A 65 8.87 5.26 -14.81
C ASP A 65 10.09 4.68 -15.55
N LYS A 66 11.00 4.04 -14.80
CA LYS A 66 12.26 3.49 -15.32
C LYS A 66 12.11 2.17 -16.08
N TYR A 67 11.22 1.30 -15.62
CA TYR A 67 11.02 -0.06 -16.17
C TYR A 67 9.58 -0.18 -16.66
N LYS A 68 9.37 0.12 -17.94
CA LYS A 68 8.06 0.00 -18.58
C LYS A 68 7.61 -1.46 -18.58
N VAL A 69 6.32 -1.67 -18.30
CA VAL A 69 5.66 -2.97 -18.31
C VAL A 69 4.51 -2.87 -19.30
N SER A 70 4.50 -3.75 -20.30
CA SER A 70 3.38 -3.80 -21.24
C SER A 70 2.18 -4.49 -20.60
N ASP A 71 0.98 -4.20 -21.12
CA ASP A 71 -0.24 -4.87 -20.67
C ASP A 71 -0.20 -6.39 -20.94
N GLU A 72 0.53 -6.81 -21.97
CA GLU A 72 0.74 -8.22 -22.34
C GLU A 72 1.60 -8.94 -21.29
N GLU A 73 2.69 -8.30 -20.82
CA GLU A 73 3.53 -8.83 -19.74
C GLU A 73 2.74 -8.97 -18.44
N ALA A 74 1.94 -7.95 -18.11
CA ALA A 74 1.09 -7.98 -16.92
C ALA A 74 0.02 -9.07 -17.03
N LYS A 75 -0.65 -9.19 -18.19
CA LYS A 75 -1.63 -10.24 -18.44
C LYS A 75 -1.00 -11.63 -18.28
N LYS A 76 0.18 -11.86 -18.86
CA LYS A 76 0.88 -13.15 -18.74
C LYS A 76 1.12 -13.53 -17.28
N LYS A 77 1.55 -12.57 -16.44
CA LYS A 77 1.76 -12.82 -15.00
C LYS A 77 0.47 -13.12 -14.25
N VAL A 78 -0.64 -12.49 -14.61
CA VAL A 78 -1.96 -12.80 -14.05
C VAL A 78 -2.39 -14.22 -14.42
N GLU A 79 -2.23 -14.63 -15.68
CA GLU A 79 -2.52 -16.01 -16.11
C GLU A 79 -1.62 -17.02 -15.38
N GLU A 80 -0.31 -16.75 -15.26
CA GLU A 80 0.60 -17.61 -14.49
C GLU A 80 0.20 -17.71 -13.01
N ALA A 81 -0.28 -16.63 -12.40
CA ALA A 81 -0.78 -16.64 -11.03
C ALA A 81 -2.08 -17.45 -10.91
N LYS A 82 -2.99 -17.28 -11.88
CA LYS A 82 -4.25 -18.03 -11.98
C LYS A 82 -4.02 -19.52 -12.15
N ASP A 83 -3.11 -19.92 -13.03
CA ASP A 83 -2.74 -21.34 -13.23
C ASP A 83 -2.18 -21.97 -11.95
N LYS A 84 -1.35 -21.23 -11.21
CA LYS A 84 -0.79 -21.70 -9.93
C LYS A 84 -1.84 -21.81 -8.83
N MET A 85 -2.80 -20.90 -8.80
CA MET A 85 -3.84 -20.85 -7.76
C MET A 85 -5.02 -21.78 -8.07
N GLY A 86 -5.27 -22.08 -9.35
CA GLY A 86 -6.37 -22.92 -9.81
C GLY A 86 -7.72 -22.44 -9.29
N GLU A 87 -8.47 -23.34 -8.67
CA GLU A 87 -9.81 -23.08 -8.13
C GLU A 87 -9.82 -22.01 -7.02
N ASN A 88 -8.70 -21.80 -6.33
CA ASN A 88 -8.56 -20.80 -5.27
C ASN A 88 -8.33 -19.37 -5.79
N PHE A 89 -8.19 -19.19 -7.10
CA PHE A 89 -7.89 -17.87 -7.65
C PHE A 89 -8.97 -16.83 -7.31
N LYS A 90 -10.25 -17.20 -7.46
CA LYS A 90 -11.36 -16.28 -7.17
C LYS A 90 -11.46 -15.91 -5.69
N SER A 91 -11.35 -16.90 -4.79
CA SER A 91 -11.37 -16.64 -3.34
C SER A 91 -10.17 -15.81 -2.90
N THR A 92 -9.02 -15.97 -3.55
CA THR A 92 -7.83 -15.14 -3.31
C THR A 92 -8.05 -13.69 -3.74
N LEU A 93 -8.64 -13.44 -4.92
CA LEU A 93 -8.99 -12.08 -5.35
C LEU A 93 -9.92 -11.39 -4.34
N GLU A 94 -10.95 -12.10 -3.88
CA GLU A 94 -11.91 -11.59 -2.89
C GLU A 94 -11.23 -11.27 -1.54
N GLN A 95 -10.32 -12.14 -1.07
CA GLN A 95 -9.54 -11.89 0.15
C GLN A 95 -8.61 -10.68 0.03
N LEU A 96 -8.07 -10.43 -1.16
CA LEU A 96 -7.27 -9.25 -1.46
C LEU A 96 -8.13 -7.98 -1.67
N GLY A 97 -9.45 -8.11 -1.64
CA GLY A 97 -10.39 -7.02 -1.89
C GLY A 97 -10.44 -6.57 -3.36
N LEU A 98 -10.00 -7.43 -4.28
CA LEU A 98 -9.96 -7.17 -5.72
C LEU A 98 -11.25 -7.67 -6.38
N LYS A 99 -11.83 -6.86 -7.26
CA LYS A 99 -13.10 -7.19 -7.92
C LYS A 99 -12.94 -8.09 -9.13
N ASN A 100 -11.80 -8.02 -9.80
CA ASN A 100 -11.55 -8.69 -11.07
C ASN A 100 -10.04 -8.83 -11.36
N GLU A 101 -9.73 -9.53 -12.44
CA GLU A 101 -8.36 -9.77 -12.92
C GLU A 101 -7.66 -8.49 -13.39
N ASP A 102 -8.41 -7.48 -13.86
CA ASP A 102 -7.83 -6.20 -14.28
C ASP A 102 -7.27 -5.41 -13.09
N GLU A 103 -7.94 -5.43 -11.94
CA GLU A 103 -7.40 -4.84 -10.71
C GLU A 103 -6.13 -5.58 -10.25
N LEU A 104 -6.10 -6.92 -10.36
CA LEU A 104 -4.89 -7.70 -10.08
C LEU A 104 -3.76 -7.34 -11.06
N LYS A 105 -4.06 -7.21 -12.35
CA LYS A 105 -3.11 -6.83 -13.40
C LYS A 105 -2.41 -5.50 -13.06
N GLU A 106 -3.19 -4.48 -12.69
CA GLU A 106 -2.62 -3.18 -12.28
C GLU A 106 -1.76 -3.29 -11.01
N LYS A 107 -2.16 -4.14 -10.05
CA LYS A 107 -1.37 -4.40 -8.83
C LYS A 107 -0.06 -5.15 -9.10
N MET A 108 0.00 -5.98 -10.13
CA MET A 108 1.20 -6.73 -10.50
C MET A 108 2.21 -5.90 -11.31
N LYS A 109 1.80 -4.81 -11.97
CA LYS A 109 2.71 -3.98 -12.78
C LYS A 109 3.94 -3.47 -11.98
N PRO A 110 3.80 -2.91 -10.76
CA PRO A 110 4.95 -2.53 -9.94
C PRO A 110 5.87 -3.71 -9.59
N GLU A 111 5.32 -4.89 -9.32
CA GLU A 111 6.11 -6.09 -8.99
C GLU A 111 6.93 -6.55 -10.20
N ILE A 112 6.34 -6.52 -11.40
CA ILE A 112 7.05 -6.84 -12.65
C ILE A 112 8.17 -5.83 -12.91
N ALA A 113 7.90 -4.54 -12.72
CA ALA A 113 8.91 -3.49 -12.84
C ALA A 113 10.04 -3.68 -11.82
N PHE A 114 9.72 -4.12 -10.60
CA PHE A 114 10.69 -4.47 -9.58
C PHE A 114 11.53 -5.69 -9.96
N GLU A 115 10.92 -6.77 -10.48
CA GLU A 115 11.64 -7.93 -11.01
C GLU A 115 12.61 -7.52 -12.14
N LYS A 116 12.19 -6.63 -13.04
CA LYS A 116 13.06 -6.07 -14.08
C LYS A 116 14.21 -5.28 -13.49
N ALA A 117 13.95 -4.48 -12.45
CA ALA A 117 14.98 -3.72 -11.75
C ALA A 117 16.05 -4.63 -11.13
N ILE A 118 15.64 -5.71 -10.45
CA ILE A 118 16.56 -6.71 -9.88
C ILE A 118 17.33 -7.42 -10.99
N LYS A 119 16.66 -7.86 -12.06
CA LYS A 119 17.35 -8.52 -13.19
C LYS A 119 18.41 -7.62 -13.82
N ALA A 120 18.17 -6.31 -13.87
CA ALA A 120 19.13 -5.34 -14.38
C ALA A 120 20.37 -5.15 -13.47
N THR A 121 20.34 -5.61 -12.21
CA THR A 121 21.52 -5.56 -11.33
C THR A 121 22.42 -6.79 -11.48
N VAL A 122 21.98 -7.85 -12.18
CA VAL A 122 22.76 -9.07 -12.38
C VAL A 122 23.89 -8.79 -13.37
N THR A 123 25.13 -9.01 -12.93
CA THR A 123 26.34 -8.80 -13.76
C THR A 123 26.85 -10.10 -14.36
N GLU A 124 27.71 -10.01 -15.39
CA GLU A 124 28.41 -11.19 -15.92
C GLU A 124 29.24 -11.91 -14.85
N LYS A 125 29.79 -11.16 -13.89
CA LYS A 125 30.54 -11.74 -12.79
C LYS A 125 29.63 -12.64 -11.95
N ASP A 126 28.44 -12.15 -11.59
CA ASP A 126 27.47 -12.94 -10.82
C ASP A 126 27.09 -14.24 -11.55
N VAL A 127 26.95 -14.17 -12.89
CA VAL A 127 26.68 -15.35 -13.71
C VAL A 127 27.86 -16.32 -13.69
N LYS A 128 29.09 -15.85 -13.90
CA LYS A 128 30.29 -16.70 -13.91
C LYS A 128 30.55 -17.34 -12.54
N ASP A 129 30.40 -16.59 -11.46
CA ASP A 129 30.64 -17.06 -10.09
C ASP A 129 29.61 -18.14 -9.66
N ASN A 130 28.39 -18.07 -10.21
CA ASN A 130 27.33 -19.05 -9.94
C ASN A 130 27.19 -20.15 -10.98
N TYR A 131 27.92 -20.08 -12.10
CA TYR A 131 27.91 -21.14 -13.11
C TYR A 131 28.64 -22.37 -12.58
N LYS A 132 27.86 -23.33 -12.06
CA LYS A 132 28.33 -24.65 -11.65
C LYS A 132 27.73 -25.70 -12.57
N PRO A 133 28.52 -26.70 -13.02
CA PRO A 133 27.98 -27.80 -13.81
C PRO A 133 26.88 -28.52 -13.01
N GLU A 134 25.80 -28.89 -13.70
CA GLU A 134 24.70 -29.64 -13.09
C GLU A 134 25.22 -31.01 -12.63
N MET A 135 25.18 -31.26 -11.31
CA MET A 135 25.57 -32.55 -10.75
C MET A 135 24.33 -33.40 -10.50
N LYS A 136 24.24 -34.55 -11.18
CA LYS A 136 23.23 -35.57 -10.88
C LYS A 136 23.76 -36.46 -9.75
N VAL A 137 23.11 -36.40 -8.60
CA VAL A 137 23.40 -37.25 -7.45
C VAL A 137 22.13 -37.93 -6.96
N SER A 138 22.26 -39.20 -6.58
CA SER A 138 21.23 -39.94 -5.85
C SER A 138 21.66 -40.05 -4.40
N HIS A 139 20.75 -39.80 -3.46
CA HIS A 139 21.00 -40.02 -2.04
C HIS A 139 19.92 -40.91 -1.44
N ILE A 140 20.29 -41.75 -0.49
CA ILE A 140 19.34 -42.51 0.35
C ILE A 140 19.44 -41.91 1.74
N LEU A 141 18.32 -41.38 2.25
CA LEU A 141 18.22 -40.84 3.60
C LEU A 141 17.78 -41.97 4.55
N VAL A 142 18.65 -42.37 5.49
CA VAL A 142 18.33 -43.32 6.56
C VAL A 142 18.46 -42.66 7.94
N LYS A 143 17.74 -43.19 8.93
CA LYS A 143 17.67 -42.61 10.28
C LYS A 143 18.92 -42.89 11.13
N ASP A 144 19.56 -44.05 10.97
CA ASP A 144 20.81 -44.44 11.62
C ASP A 144 21.59 -45.40 10.71
N GLU A 145 22.91 -45.48 10.92
CA GLU A 145 23.89 -46.32 10.18
C GLU A 145 23.79 -47.82 10.48
#